data_AF-A0AB38S787-F1
#
_entry.id   AF-A0AB38S787-F1
#
_cell.length_a   1.000
_cell.length_b   1.000
_cell.length_c   1.000
_cell.angle_alpha   90.00
_cell.angle_beta   90.00
_cell.angle_gamma   90.00
#
_symmetry.space_group_name_H-M   'P 1'
#
loop_
_entity.id
_entity.type
_entity.pdbx_description
1 polymer ?
#
loop_
_entity_poly.entity_id
_entity_poly.type
_entity_poly.pdbx_seq_one_letter_code
_entity_poly.pdbx_strand_id
1 'polypeptide(L)'
;MGQLRRRVKHTLSFEERLAVEAKRFRDAAETEPLGSLSRELLLRRARQAEAASHLNDWLRSPGVQPPKGAVRGLSLLDRVRSFQ
;
A
#
# COMPACT_ATOMS: atom_id res chain seq x y z
N MET A 1 16.54 -17.78 -26.36
CA MET A 1 16.58 -16.30 -26.35
C MET A 1 16.04 -15.81 -25.02
N GLY A 2 16.83 -15.12 -24.21
CA GLY A 2 16.39 -14.63 -22.89
C GLY A 2 15.46 -13.42 -23.03
N GLN A 3 14.35 -13.39 -22.30
CA GLN A 3 13.39 -12.29 -22.32
C GLN A 3 14.01 -11.01 -21.72
N LEU A 4 14.08 -9.94 -22.50
CA LEU A 4 14.56 -8.63 -22.04
C LEU A 4 13.62 -8.05 -20.99
N ARG A 5 14.11 -7.89 -19.76
CA ARG A 5 13.37 -7.24 -18.68
C ARG A 5 13.44 -5.72 -18.84
N ARG A 6 12.29 -5.07 -19.10
CA ARG A 6 12.22 -3.61 -19.19
C ARG A 6 12.27 -2.99 -17.79
N ARG A 7 13.41 -2.38 -17.44
CA ARG A 7 13.53 -1.58 -16.21
C ARG A 7 12.87 -0.22 -16.41
N VAL A 8 11.89 0.11 -15.58
CA VAL A 8 11.29 1.45 -15.53
C VAL A 8 11.99 2.27 -14.44
N LYS A 9 12.40 3.50 -14.76
CA LYS A 9 12.87 4.46 -13.76
C LYS A 9 11.69 5.33 -13.33
N HIS A 10 11.39 5.35 -12.04
CA HIS A 10 10.39 6.25 -11.47
C HIS A 10 11.12 7.45 -10.85
N THR A 11 10.71 8.65 -11.24
CA THR A 11 11.21 9.92 -10.70
C THR A 11 10.45 10.34 -9.45
N LEU A 12 9.16 10.01 -9.41
CA LEU A 12 8.27 10.23 -8.27
C LEU A 12 8.28 9.03 -7.33
N SER A 13 7.93 9.27 -6.06
CA SER A 13 7.71 8.21 -5.08
C SER A 13 6.57 7.28 -5.50
N PHE A 14 6.41 6.17 -4.79
CA PHE A 14 5.31 5.26 -5.08
C PHE A 14 3.96 5.89 -4.69
N GLU A 15 3.93 6.57 -3.56
CA GLU A 15 2.78 7.27 -3.01
C GLU A 15 2.31 8.40 -3.93
N GLU A 16 3.24 9.22 -4.42
CA GLU A 16 2.95 10.33 -5.34
C GLU A 16 2.33 9.83 -6.64
N ARG A 17 2.84 8.72 -7.19
CA ARG A 17 2.28 8.11 -8.41
C ARG A 17 0.87 7.59 -8.18
N LEU A 18 0.62 6.97 -7.04
CA LEU A 18 -0.73 6.51 -6.68
C LEU A 18 -1.71 7.68 -6.52
N ALA A 19 -1.28 8.79 -5.91
CA ALA A 19 -2.10 9.99 -5.80
C ALA A 19 -2.43 10.60 -7.18
N VAL A 20 -1.46 10.62 -8.09
CA VAL A 20 -1.69 11.05 -9.49
C VAL A 20 -2.69 10.12 -10.20
N GLU A 21 -2.56 8.81 -10.05
CA GLU A 21 -3.49 7.85 -10.65
C GLU A 21 -4.91 7.95 -10.06
N ALA A 22 -5.02 8.17 -8.74
CA ALA A 22 -6.31 8.45 -8.11
C ALA A 22 -7.04 9.63 -8.74
N LYS A 23 -6.31 10.74 -8.95
CA LYS A 23 -6.85 11.91 -9.65
C LYS A 23 -7.30 11.57 -11.06
N ARG A 24 -6.47 10.87 -11.83
CA ARG A 24 -6.81 10.43 -13.20
C ARG A 24 -8.09 9.59 -13.25
N PHE A 25 -8.29 8.69 -12.29
CA PHE A 25 -9.51 7.90 -12.23
C PHE A 25 -10.75 8.75 -11.88
N ARG A 26 -10.62 9.78 -11.04
CA ARG A 26 -11.73 10.71 -10.79
C ARG A 26 -12.04 11.55 -12.03
N ASP A 27 -11.03 12.14 -12.64
CA ASP A 27 -11.19 12.94 -13.87
C ASP A 27 -11.87 12.10 -14.96
N ALA A 28 -11.48 10.82 -15.13
CA ALA A 28 -12.14 9.90 -16.05
C ALA A 28 -13.58 9.57 -15.63
N ALA A 29 -13.85 9.39 -14.34
CA ALA A 29 -15.20 9.12 -13.84
C ALA A 29 -16.16 10.31 -14.04
N GLU A 30 -15.65 11.54 -14.11
CA GLU A 30 -16.44 12.73 -14.42
C GLU A 30 -16.91 12.77 -15.88
N THR A 31 -16.16 12.14 -16.79
CA THR A 31 -16.54 12.05 -18.21
C THR A 31 -17.58 10.96 -18.50
N GLU A 32 -17.80 10.04 -17.56
CA GLU A 32 -18.74 8.94 -17.72
C GLU A 32 -20.17 9.31 -17.28
N PRO A 33 -21.21 8.71 -17.89
CA PRO A 33 -22.59 8.93 -17.47
C PRO A 33 -22.81 8.61 -15.99
N LEU A 34 -23.64 9.42 -15.32
CA LEU A 34 -24.05 9.17 -13.94
C LEU A 34 -24.75 7.81 -13.84
N GLY A 35 -24.42 7.04 -12.80
CA GLY A 35 -24.98 5.70 -12.57
C GLY A 35 -24.45 4.60 -13.50
N SER A 36 -23.53 4.90 -14.42
CA SER A 36 -22.90 3.87 -15.25
C SER A 36 -21.96 2.98 -14.44
N LEU A 37 -21.90 1.70 -14.80
CA LEU A 37 -20.98 0.74 -14.20
C LEU A 37 -19.50 1.16 -14.42
N SER A 38 -19.17 1.73 -15.58
CA SER A 38 -17.85 2.26 -15.90
C SER A 38 -17.43 3.35 -14.89
N ARG A 39 -18.32 4.33 -14.64
CA ARG A 39 -18.10 5.37 -13.63
C ARG A 39 -17.87 4.78 -12.25
N GLU A 40 -18.69 3.82 -11.84
CA GLU A 40 -18.53 3.18 -10.53
C GLU A 40 -17.19 2.46 -10.39
N LEU A 41 -16.75 1.73 -11.42
CA LEU A 41 -15.47 1.02 -11.41
C LEU A 41 -14.28 1.99 -11.33
N LEU A 42 -14.34 3.12 -12.05
CA LEU A 42 -13.33 4.18 -11.98
C LEU A 42 -13.27 4.78 -10.58
N LEU A 43 -14.42 5.11 -9.99
CA LEU A 43 -14.48 5.63 -8.62
C LEU A 43 -13.96 4.62 -7.58
N ARG A 44 -14.22 3.32 -7.77
CA ARG A 44 -13.65 2.27 -6.91
C ARG A 44 -12.13 2.23 -7.01
N ARG A 45 -11.56 2.31 -8.22
CA ARG A 45 -10.11 2.37 -8.40
C ARG A 45 -9.48 3.65 -7.85
N ALA A 46 -10.15 4.79 -7.99
CA ALA A 46 -9.70 6.04 -7.38
C ALA A 46 -9.51 5.87 -5.87
N ARG A 47 -10.55 5.37 -5.16
CA ARG A 47 -10.48 5.14 -3.71
C ARG A 47 -9.37 4.17 -3.32
N GLN A 48 -9.16 3.10 -4.09
CA GLN A 48 -8.08 2.15 -3.84
C GLN A 48 -6.70 2.80 -3.97
N ALA A 49 -6.50 3.61 -5.02
CA ALA A 49 -5.25 4.32 -5.23
C ALA A 49 -4.97 5.36 -4.13
N GLU A 50 -6.01 6.09 -3.67
CA GLU A 50 -5.89 7.03 -2.54
C GLU A 50 -5.55 6.34 -1.23
N ALA A 51 -6.25 5.25 -0.91
CA ALA A 51 -5.92 4.47 0.28
C ALA A 51 -4.47 3.95 0.21
N ALA A 52 -4.06 3.48 -0.97
CA ALA A 52 -2.71 2.96 -1.18
C ALA A 52 -1.64 4.06 -1.10
N SER A 53 -1.92 5.30 -1.50
CA SER A 53 -0.95 6.40 -1.36
C SER A 53 -0.64 6.75 0.09
N HIS A 54 -1.52 6.40 1.03
CA HIS A 54 -1.33 6.65 2.47
C HIS A 54 -0.88 5.41 3.27
N LEU A 55 -0.68 4.25 2.61
CA LEU A 55 -0.37 2.99 3.31
C LEU A 55 0.91 3.06 4.16
N ASN A 56 1.96 3.70 3.65
CA ASN A 56 3.22 3.81 4.35
C ASN A 56 3.09 4.60 5.66
N ASP A 57 2.27 5.65 5.66
CA ASP A 57 1.99 6.44 6.87
C ASP A 57 1.22 5.60 7.90
N TRP A 58 0.22 4.83 7.44
CA TRP A 58 -0.53 3.94 8.33
C TRP A 58 0.37 2.87 8.98
N LEU A 59 1.23 2.22 8.20
CA LEU A 59 2.16 1.20 8.70
C LEU A 59 3.24 1.77 9.65
N ARG A 60 3.51 3.07 9.56
CA ARG A 60 4.44 3.78 10.46
C ARG A 60 3.80 4.25 11.75
N SER A 61 2.47 4.20 11.86
CA SER A 61 1.74 4.61 13.06
C SER A 61 2.10 3.72 14.26
N PRO A 62 2.35 4.31 15.46
CA PRO A 62 2.70 3.55 16.67
C PRO A 62 1.70 2.45 17.05
N GLY A 63 0.41 2.63 16.73
CA GLY A 63 -0.63 1.65 17.04
C GLY A 63 -0.66 0.41 16.14
N VAL A 64 0.10 0.42 15.02
CA VAL A 64 0.17 -0.68 14.06
C VAL A 64 1.50 -1.43 14.15
N GLN A 65 2.56 -0.76 14.63
CA GLN A 65 3.86 -1.40 14.80
C GLN A 65 3.85 -2.37 15.97
N PRO A 66 4.44 -3.57 15.82
CA PRO A 66 4.66 -4.46 16.95
C PRO A 66 5.57 -3.76 17.98
N PRO A 67 5.42 -4.07 19.29
CA PRO A 67 6.26 -3.48 20.32
C PRO A 67 7.73 -3.77 20.02
N LYS A 68 8.54 -2.70 20.00
CA LYS A 68 10.00 -2.77 19.78
C LYS A 68 10.62 -3.49 20.99
N GLY A 69 10.75 -4.81 20.88
CA GLY A 69 11.16 -5.69 21.98
C GLY A 69 10.67 -7.12 21.81
N ALA A 70 9.64 -7.36 20.98
CA ALA A 70 9.27 -8.69 20.53
C ALA A 70 10.28 -9.17 19.46
N VAL A 71 11.50 -9.50 19.92
CA VAL A 71 12.54 -10.07 19.07
C VAL A 71 12.02 -11.40 18.55
N ARG A 72 11.79 -11.50 17.24
CA ARG A 72 11.53 -12.75 16.54
C ARG A 72 12.81 -13.58 16.57
N GLY A 73 13.10 -14.21 17.71
CA GLY A 73 14.34 -14.97 17.91
C GLY A 73 14.81 -15.18 19.35
N LEU A 74 14.17 -14.60 20.38
CA LEU A 74 14.46 -15.01 21.76
C LEU A 74 13.46 -16.08 22.18
N SER A 75 14.02 -17.24 22.47
CA SER A 75 13.33 -18.51 22.43
C SER A 75 12.34 -18.62 23.58
N LEU A 76 11.18 -19.22 23.31
CA LEU A 76 10.31 -19.78 24.35
C LEU A 76 11.06 -20.82 25.24
N LEU A 77 12.28 -21.21 24.83
CA LEU A 77 13.16 -22.16 25.51
C LEU A 77 14.09 -21.51 26.55
N ASP A 78 14.26 -20.17 26.54
CA ASP A 78 15.06 -19.47 27.55
C ASP A 78 14.26 -19.26 28.86
N ARG A 79 12.91 -19.32 28.79
CA ARG A 79 12.05 -19.13 29.96
C ARG A 79 11.98 -20.35 30.90
N VAL A 80 12.46 -21.51 30.47
CA VAL A 80 12.45 -22.75 31.28
C VAL A 80 13.74 -22.92 32.10
N ARG A 81 14.82 -22.16 31.83
CA ARG A 81 16.08 -22.26 32.56
C ARG A 81 16.24 -21.29 33.74
N SER A 82 15.22 -20.51 34.06
CA SER A 82 15.26 -19.56 35.20
C SER A 82 14.69 -20.14 36.50
N PHE A 83 14.45 -21.44 36.56
CA PHE A 83 13.97 -22.17 37.75
C PHE A 83 14.92 -23.33 38.07
N GLN A 84 16.16 -22.99 38.43
CA GLN A 84 17.05 -23.78 39.27
C GLN A 84 17.88 -22.81 40.10
#